data_AF-W0RPK0-F1
#
_entry.id   AF-W0RPK0-F1
#
_cell.length_a   1.000
_cell.length_b   1.000
_cell.length_c   1.000
_cell.angle_alpha   90.00
_cell.angle_beta   90.00
_cell.angle_gamma   90.00
#
_symmetry.space_group_name_H-M   'P 1'
#
loop_
_entity.id
_entity.type
_entity.pdbx_description
1 polymer ?
#
loop_
_entity_poly.entity_id
_entity_poly.type
_entity_poly.pdbx_seq_one_letter_code
_entity_poly.pdbx_strand_id
1 'polypeptide(L)'
;MRRKRALLRGAANERRRERDAQAALAAWIDALSPAGAFARFAETVVGTGAPALSRWERAVDDHQARLEAATFDRPYGTELFAARERYLRITYLPNAFDPGGRVPRYDELPAFSAPAPDLAADVRAALPSLGALLAHALVCLLLAAHAVLRMEV
;
A
#
# COMPACT_ATOMS: atom_id res chain seq x y z
N MET A 1 -22.73 -14.33 2.57
CA MET A 1 -21.27 -14.06 2.52
C MET A 1 -20.90 -12.71 1.86
N ARG A 2 -21.40 -12.35 0.66
CA ARG A 2 -21.03 -11.09 -0.03
C ARG A 2 -21.30 -9.79 0.76
N ARG A 3 -22.48 -9.67 1.40
CA ARG A 3 -22.88 -8.47 2.18
C ARG A 3 -22.00 -8.22 3.42
N LYS A 4 -21.58 -9.28 4.11
CA LYS A 4 -20.66 -9.21 5.27
C LYS A 4 -19.25 -8.78 4.85
N ARG A 5 -18.75 -9.28 3.71
CA ARG A 5 -17.47 -8.86 3.12
C ARG A 5 -17.48 -7.38 2.70
N ALA A 6 -18.57 -6.90 2.10
CA ALA A 6 -18.73 -5.50 1.74
C ALA A 6 -18.68 -4.55 2.95
N LEU A 7 -19.34 -4.93 4.05
CA LEU A 7 -19.33 -4.15 5.30
C LEU A 7 -17.93 -4.09 5.94
N LEU A 8 -17.20 -5.21 5.96
CA LEU A 8 -15.82 -5.23 6.48
C LEU A 8 -14.86 -4.40 5.60
N ARG A 9 -15.01 -4.43 4.28
CA ARG A 9 -14.26 -3.57 3.36
C ARG A 9 -14.58 -2.09 3.57
N GLY A 10 -15.85 -1.74 3.81
CA GLY A 10 -16.27 -0.38 4.12
C GLY A 10 -15.59 0.18 5.37
N ALA A 11 -15.63 -0.57 6.48
CA ALA A 11 -15.00 -0.16 7.74
C ALA A 11 -13.46 -0.05 7.64
N ALA A 12 -12.82 -0.94 6.88
CA ALA A 12 -11.38 -0.85 6.63
C ALA A 12 -11.01 0.38 5.78
N ASN A 13 -11.83 0.71 4.79
CA ASN A 13 -11.61 1.88 3.92
C ASN A 13 -11.74 3.20 4.69
N GLU A 14 -12.70 3.30 5.62
CA GLU A 14 -12.89 4.49 6.46
C GLU A 14 -11.64 4.79 7.30
N ARG A 15 -11.14 3.76 8.01
CA ARG A 15 -9.92 3.86 8.82
C ARG A 15 -8.68 4.17 8.00
N ARG A 16 -8.61 3.66 6.76
CA ARG A 16 -7.50 3.98 5.84
C ARG A 16 -7.54 5.46 5.47
N ARG A 17 -8.71 6.01 5.10
CA ARG A 17 -8.86 7.43 4.77
C ARG A 17 -8.47 8.37 5.92
N GLU A 18 -8.87 8.06 7.15
CA GLU A 18 -8.49 8.88 8.31
C GLU A 18 -6.98 8.87 8.55
N ARG A 19 -6.34 7.68 8.45
CA ARG A 19 -4.88 7.55 8.55
C ARG A 19 -4.16 8.29 7.43
N ASP A 20 -4.67 8.18 6.20
CA ASP A 20 -4.10 8.86 5.03
C ASP A 20 -4.19 10.39 5.20
N ALA A 21 -5.30 10.90 5.75
CA ALA A 21 -5.47 12.32 6.05
C ALA A 21 -4.50 12.80 7.15
N GLN A 22 -4.33 12.03 8.23
CA GLN A 22 -3.36 12.35 9.30
C GLN A 22 -1.91 12.30 8.79
N ALA A 23 -1.57 11.28 8.01
CA ALA A 23 -0.25 11.15 7.40
C ALA A 23 0.02 12.29 6.42
N ALA A 24 -0.98 12.72 5.64
CA ALA A 24 -0.87 13.88 4.75
C ALA A 24 -0.66 15.19 5.51
N LEU A 25 -1.27 15.36 6.68
CA LEU A 25 -1.07 16.56 7.50
C LEU A 25 0.32 16.60 8.15
N ALA A 26 0.76 15.48 8.74
CA ALA A 26 2.11 15.34 9.30
C ALA A 26 3.19 15.58 8.21
N ALA A 27 2.96 15.01 7.03
CA ALA A 27 3.75 15.25 5.84
C ALA A 27 3.92 16.74 5.49
N TRP A 28 2.83 17.50 5.53
CA TRP A 28 2.85 18.94 5.26
C TRP A 28 3.64 19.71 6.32
N ILE A 29 3.50 19.35 7.58
CA ILE A 29 4.24 19.96 8.70
C ILE A 29 5.73 19.68 8.56
N ASP A 30 6.12 18.42 8.33
CA ASP A 30 7.53 18.03 8.18
C ASP A 30 8.20 18.71 6.99
N ALA A 31 7.46 18.89 5.89
CA ALA A 31 7.94 19.57 4.69
C ALA A 31 8.29 21.05 4.91
N LEU A 32 7.74 21.70 5.95
CA LEU A 32 8.09 23.07 6.30
C LEU A 32 9.47 23.16 6.98
N SER A 33 9.98 22.04 7.49
CA SER A 33 11.31 21.96 8.07
C SER A 33 12.35 21.46 7.05
N PRO A 34 13.57 22.02 7.03
CA PRO A 34 14.65 21.50 6.17
C PRO A 34 15.00 20.05 6.47
N ALA A 35 14.94 19.65 7.75
CA ALA A 35 15.21 18.28 8.18
C ALA A 35 14.16 17.29 7.65
N GLY A 36 12.87 17.64 7.72
CA GLY A 36 11.78 16.82 7.19
C GLY A 36 11.79 16.75 5.66
N ALA A 37 12.12 17.85 4.98
CA ALA A 37 12.34 17.85 3.53
C ALA A 37 13.50 16.92 3.12
N PHE A 38 14.62 16.94 3.86
CA PHE A 38 15.74 16.02 3.64
C PHE A 38 15.37 14.56 3.88
N ALA A 39 14.70 14.25 5.00
CA ALA A 39 14.27 12.90 5.31
C ALA A 39 13.38 12.31 4.21
N ARG A 40 12.41 13.09 3.73
CA ARG A 40 11.51 12.70 2.63
C ARG A 40 12.24 12.44 1.32
N PHE A 41 13.21 13.30 0.99
CA PHE A 41 14.07 13.10 -0.17
C PHE A 41 14.87 11.79 -0.05
N ALA A 42 15.53 11.58 1.08
CA ALA A 42 16.33 10.39 1.35
C ALA A 42 15.50 9.10 1.29
N GLU A 43 14.34 9.06 1.94
CA GLU A 43 13.42 7.92 1.89
C GLU A 43 12.98 7.60 0.47
N THR A 44 12.70 8.62 -0.34
CA THR A 44 12.26 8.42 -1.72
C THR A 44 13.39 7.89 -2.61
N VAL A 45 14.62 8.37 -2.42
CA VAL A 45 15.81 7.89 -3.17
C VAL A 45 16.20 6.47 -2.78
N VAL A 46 16.12 6.11 -1.49
CA VAL A 46 16.41 4.75 -1.00
C VAL A 46 15.28 3.77 -1.36
N GLY A 47 14.11 4.28 -1.80
CA GLY A 47 12.97 3.46 -2.19
C GLY A 47 12.17 2.94 -0.99
N THR A 48 12.27 3.61 0.17
CA THR A 48 11.45 3.32 1.36
C THR A 48 10.35 4.35 1.61
N GLY A 49 10.27 5.38 0.77
CA GLY A 49 9.27 6.43 0.89
C GLY A 49 7.86 5.96 0.53
N ALA A 50 6.89 6.84 0.79
CA ALA A 50 5.46 6.60 0.53
C ALA A 50 5.15 6.05 -0.89
N PRO A 51 5.78 6.52 -1.99
CA PRO A 51 5.52 5.97 -3.33
C PRO A 51 5.83 4.48 -3.45
N ALA A 52 6.95 4.04 -2.87
CA ALA A 52 7.37 2.64 -2.89
C ALA A 52 6.43 1.79 -2.03
N LEU A 53 6.06 2.27 -0.84
CA LEU A 53 5.07 1.63 0.02
C LEU A 53 3.72 1.47 -0.71
N SER A 54 3.21 2.53 -1.35
CA SER A 54 1.95 2.47 -2.10
C SER A 54 1.99 1.53 -3.30
N ARG A 55 3.15 1.35 -3.95
CA ARG A 55 3.32 0.32 -5.01
C ARG A 55 3.29 -1.08 -4.40
N TRP A 56 3.96 -1.28 -3.27
CA TRP A 56 3.98 -2.55 -2.55
C TRP A 56 2.57 -2.95 -2.07
N GLU A 57 1.85 -2.04 -1.42
CA GLU A 57 0.48 -2.26 -0.97
C GLU A 57 -0.45 -2.64 -2.12
N ARG A 58 -0.38 -1.94 -3.26
CA ARG A 58 -1.15 -2.30 -4.45
C ARG A 58 -0.81 -3.69 -4.97
N ALA A 59 0.47 -4.06 -5.01
CA ALA A 59 0.88 -5.40 -5.43
C ALA A 59 0.36 -6.49 -4.48
N VAL A 60 0.31 -6.22 -3.17
CA VAL A 60 -0.27 -7.12 -2.16
C VAL A 60 -1.78 -7.23 -2.35
N ASP A 61 -2.49 -6.11 -2.50
CA ASP A 61 -3.94 -6.08 -2.72
C ASP A 61 -4.32 -6.84 -4.00
N ASP A 62 -3.61 -6.61 -5.11
CA ASP A 62 -3.81 -7.31 -6.38
C ASP A 62 -3.51 -8.81 -6.30
N HIS A 63 -2.48 -9.19 -5.52
CA HIS A 63 -2.17 -10.58 -5.28
C HIS A 63 -3.23 -11.26 -4.40
N GLN A 64 -3.69 -10.60 -3.34
CA GLN A 64 -4.77 -11.10 -2.51
C GLN A 64 -6.06 -11.27 -3.33
N ALA A 65 -6.39 -10.33 -4.21
CA ALA A 65 -7.54 -10.45 -5.10
C ALA A 65 -7.43 -11.67 -6.03
N ARG A 66 -6.25 -11.94 -6.59
CA ARG A 66 -5.99 -13.13 -7.41
C ARG A 66 -6.10 -14.43 -6.61
N LEU A 67 -5.58 -14.46 -5.38
CA LEU A 67 -5.74 -15.60 -4.47
C LEU A 67 -7.21 -15.82 -4.10
N GLU A 68 -7.95 -14.75 -3.81
CA GLU A 68 -9.39 -14.83 -3.50
C GLU A 68 -10.18 -15.40 -4.68
N ALA A 69 -9.88 -14.96 -5.90
CA ALA A 69 -10.52 -15.48 -7.12
C ALA A 69 -10.19 -16.96 -7.36
N ALA A 70 -8.92 -17.37 -7.18
CA ALA A 70 -8.50 -18.76 -7.36
C ALA A 70 -9.10 -19.71 -6.29
N THR A 71 -9.29 -19.21 -5.06
CA THR A 71 -9.63 -20.04 -3.89
C THR A 71 -11.10 -20.01 -3.51
N PHE A 72 -11.84 -18.93 -3.79
CA PHE A 72 -13.20 -18.75 -3.26
C PHE A 72 -14.27 -18.48 -4.31
N ASP A 73 -13.90 -18.04 -5.52
CA ASP A 73 -14.87 -17.82 -6.60
C ASP A 73 -15.14 -19.09 -7.42
N ARG A 74 -14.36 -20.17 -7.21
CA ARG A 74 -14.73 -21.51 -7.65
C ARG A 74 -15.69 -22.15 -6.63
N PRO A 75 -16.84 -22.70 -7.05
CA PRO A 75 -17.79 -23.32 -6.15
C PRO A 75 -17.24 -24.65 -5.64
N TYR A 76 -16.48 -24.63 -4.54
CA TYR A 76 -16.20 -25.84 -3.77
C TYR A 76 -17.48 -26.20 -3.01
N GLY A 77 -18.07 -27.35 -3.34
CA GLY A 77 -19.40 -27.75 -2.90
C GLY A 77 -19.55 -27.72 -1.38
N THR A 78 -20.42 -26.85 -0.89
CA THR A 78 -21.05 -26.99 0.43
C THR A 78 -22.39 -27.69 0.23
N GLU A 79 -22.45 -28.99 0.50
CA GLU A 79 -23.73 -29.68 0.67
C GLU A 79 -24.23 -29.44 2.10
N LEU A 80 -25.32 -28.66 2.23
CA LEU A 80 -26.10 -28.54 3.45
C LEU A 80 -27.08 -29.72 3.51
N PHE A 81 -26.75 -30.76 4.28
CA PHE A 81 -27.71 -31.85 4.54
C PHE A 81 -28.86 -31.36 5.43
N ALA A 82 -30.05 -31.91 5.15
CA ALA A 82 -31.31 -31.54 5.77
C ALA A 82 -31.30 -31.68 7.31
N ALA A 83 -32.06 -30.81 7.97
CA ALA A 83 -32.14 -30.52 9.41
C ALA A 83 -32.47 -31.68 10.39
N ARG A 84 -32.32 -32.94 9.99
CA ARG A 84 -32.54 -34.11 10.86
C ARG A 84 -31.31 -34.53 11.66
N GLU A 85 -30.11 -34.08 11.30
CA GLU A 85 -28.89 -34.32 12.08
C GLU A 85 -28.55 -33.10 12.95
N ARG A 86 -28.43 -33.30 14.27
CA ARG A 86 -28.18 -32.24 15.28
C ARG A 86 -26.75 -31.68 15.27
N TYR A 87 -25.99 -31.89 14.20
CA TYR A 87 -24.62 -31.42 14.07
C TYR A 87 -24.36 -30.97 12.63
N LEU A 88 -23.67 -29.84 12.49
CA LEU A 88 -23.23 -29.33 11.19
C LEU A 88 -22.01 -30.17 10.73
N ARG A 89 -22.24 -31.23 9.95
CA ARG A 89 -21.15 -32.00 9.35
C ARG A 89 -20.76 -31.40 8.01
N ILE A 90 -19.66 -30.65 7.98
CA ILE A 90 -19.04 -30.18 6.74
C ILE A 90 -18.32 -31.38 6.11
N THR A 91 -18.96 -32.08 5.17
CA THR A 91 -18.29 -33.14 4.41
C THR A 91 -17.70 -32.51 3.15
N TYR A 92 -16.37 -32.44 3.07
CA TYR A 92 -15.64 -31.96 1.91
C TYR A 92 -15.61 -33.08 0.86
N LEU A 93 -16.66 -33.19 0.04
CA LEU A 93 -16.65 -34.06 -1.13
C LEU A 93 -16.22 -33.22 -2.34
N PRO A 94 -14.97 -33.33 -2.83
CA PRO A 94 -14.68 -32.87 -4.18
C PRO A 94 -15.56 -33.72 -5.11
N ASN A 95 -16.47 -33.08 -5.85
CA ASN A 95 -17.26 -33.77 -6.87
C ASN A 95 -16.28 -34.53 -7.79
N ALA A 96 -16.30 -35.86 -7.70
CA ALA A 96 -15.31 -36.75 -8.32
C ALA A 96 -15.33 -36.75 -9.85
N PHE A 97 -16.16 -35.91 -10.48
CA PHE A 97 -16.39 -35.88 -11.93
C PHE A 97 -16.21 -34.51 -12.59
N ASP A 98 -15.80 -33.47 -11.86
CA ASP A 98 -15.42 -32.18 -12.47
C ASP A 98 -13.90 -31.95 -12.33
N PRO A 99 -13.11 -32.05 -13.42
CA PRO A 99 -11.68 -31.73 -13.39
C PRO A 99 -11.39 -30.26 -13.01
N GLY A 100 -12.40 -29.37 -13.03
CA GLY A 100 -12.33 -28.00 -12.53
C GLY A 100 -12.63 -27.82 -11.03
N GLY A 101 -13.10 -28.86 -10.34
CA GLY A 101 -13.59 -28.83 -8.97
C GLY A 101 -12.58 -29.23 -7.89
N ARG A 102 -11.31 -29.48 -8.24
CA ARG A 102 -10.25 -29.76 -7.26
C ARG A 102 -9.77 -28.47 -6.60
N VAL A 103 -9.53 -28.51 -5.29
CA VAL A 103 -8.86 -27.42 -4.57
C VAL A 103 -7.47 -27.24 -5.20
N PRO A 104 -7.10 -26.02 -5.64
CA PRO A 104 -5.81 -25.78 -6.23
C PRO A 104 -4.72 -26.12 -5.21
N ARG A 105 -3.69 -26.82 -5.68
CA ARG A 105 -2.53 -27.12 -4.86
C ARG A 105 -1.72 -25.84 -4.62
N TYR A 106 -0.88 -25.83 -3.58
CA TYR A 106 -0.07 -24.65 -3.24
C TYR A 106 0.86 -24.20 -4.37
N ASP A 107 1.34 -25.12 -5.19
CA ASP A 107 2.16 -24.87 -6.39
C ASP A 107 1.36 -24.36 -7.60
N GLU A 108 0.02 -24.44 -7.55
CA GLU A 108 -0.89 -23.92 -8.58
C GLU A 108 -1.41 -22.51 -8.26
N LEU A 109 -1.13 -21.99 -7.06
CA LEU A 109 -1.51 -20.65 -6.67
C LEU A 109 -0.64 -19.61 -7.40
N PRO A 110 -1.21 -18.45 -7.80
CA PRO A 110 -0.44 -17.40 -8.42
C PRO A 110 0.70 -16.99 -7.49
N ALA A 111 1.93 -16.94 -7.98
CA ALA A 111 3.07 -16.48 -7.20
C ALA A 111 2.99 -14.97 -6.96
N PHE A 112 3.49 -14.50 -5.81
CA PHE A 112 3.68 -13.08 -5.57
C PHE A 112 4.87 -12.59 -6.38
N SER A 113 4.70 -11.45 -7.07
CA SER A 113 5.80 -10.75 -7.74
C SER A 113 5.94 -9.39 -7.08
N ALA A 114 7.15 -9.09 -6.60
CA ALA A 114 7.47 -7.75 -6.13
C ALA A 114 7.25 -6.73 -7.27
N PRO A 115 6.72 -5.54 -6.98
CA PRO A 115 6.62 -4.48 -7.97
C PRO A 115 8.02 -4.01 -8.38
N ALA A 116 8.20 -3.75 -9.67
CA ALA A 116 9.45 -3.19 -10.17
C ALA A 116 9.67 -1.76 -9.62
N PRO A 117 10.93 -1.36 -9.37
CA PRO A 117 11.23 0.03 -9.01
C PRO A 117 10.83 0.97 -10.15
N ASP A 118 10.25 2.12 -9.81
CA ASP A 118 9.87 3.17 -10.77
C ASP A 118 10.58 4.48 -10.39
N LEU A 119 11.84 4.56 -10.85
CA LEU A 119 12.72 5.69 -10.56
C LEU A 119 12.11 7.02 -11.03
N ALA A 120 11.39 7.02 -12.15
CA ALA A 120 10.78 8.23 -12.69
C ALA A 120 9.61 8.72 -11.84
N ALA A 121 8.79 7.81 -11.29
CA ALA A 121 7.78 8.18 -10.30
C ALA A 121 8.40 8.64 -8.98
N ASP A 122 9.45 7.97 -8.53
CA ASP A 122 10.13 8.28 -7.27
C ASP A 122 10.80 9.67 -7.32
N VAL A 123 11.51 9.98 -8.40
CA VAL A 123 12.11 11.32 -8.60
C VAL A 123 11.04 12.41 -8.65
N ARG A 124 9.93 12.18 -9.35
CA ARG A 124 8.82 13.14 -9.42
C ARG A 124 8.18 13.38 -8.06
N ALA A 125 8.05 12.35 -7.23
CA ALA A 125 7.55 12.47 -5.86
C ALA A 125 8.54 13.24 -4.95
N ALA A 126 9.84 13.16 -5.24
CA ALA A 126 10.89 13.83 -4.48
C ALA A 126 11.08 15.32 -4.85
N LEU A 127 10.70 15.74 -6.06
CA LEU A 127 10.82 17.13 -6.55
C LEU A 127 10.42 18.23 -5.54
N PRO A 128 9.25 18.18 -4.87
CA PRO A 128 8.86 19.23 -3.93
C PRO A 128 9.81 19.36 -2.73
N SER A 129 10.31 18.23 -2.21
CA SER A 129 11.28 18.23 -1.11
C SER A 129 12.63 18.81 -1.54
N LEU A 130 13.07 18.49 -2.76
CA LEU A 130 14.29 19.04 -3.35
C LEU A 130 14.17 20.55 -3.59
N GLY A 131 13.01 21.02 -4.07
CA GLY A 131 12.70 22.44 -4.21
C GLY A 131 12.73 23.20 -2.87
N ALA A 132 12.16 22.62 -1.80
CA ALA A 132 12.20 23.21 -0.47
C ALA A 132 13.63 23.31 0.08
N LEU A 133 14.46 22.29 -0.11
CA LEU A 133 15.87 22.30 0.28
C LEU A 133 16.67 23.37 -0.47
N LEU A 134 16.46 23.52 -1.78
CA LEU A 134 17.11 24.56 -2.58
C LEU A 134 16.68 25.96 -2.14
N ALA A 135 15.39 26.17 -1.88
CA ALA A 135 14.90 27.44 -1.36
C ALA A 135 15.52 27.78 0.00
N HIS A 136 15.63 26.80 0.89
CA HIS A 136 16.26 26.99 2.20
C HIS A 136 17.76 27.31 2.06
N ALA A 137 18.49 26.58 1.23
CA ALA A 137 19.90 26.83 0.96
C ALA A 137 20.12 28.24 0.39
N LEU A 138 19.26 28.69 -0.53
CA LEU A 138 19.32 30.04 -1.10
C LEU A 138 19.11 31.12 -0.04
N VAL A 139 18.13 30.95 0.86
CA VAL A 139 17.90 31.87 1.98
C VAL A 139 19.12 31.93 2.91
N CYS A 140 19.70 30.78 3.27
CA CYS A 140 20.91 30.73 4.08
C CYS A 140 22.09 31.45 3.41
N LEU A 141 22.28 31.26 2.10
CA LEU A 141 23.33 31.93 1.33
C LEU A 141 23.12 33.46 1.28
N LEU A 142 21.88 33.91 1.07
CA LEU A 142 21.54 35.33 1.06
C LEU A 142 21.77 35.98 2.44
N LEU A 143 21.40 35.30 3.52
CA LEU A 143 21.64 35.76 4.89
C LEU A 143 23.13 35.82 5.21
N ALA A 144 23.91 34.81 4.79
CA ALA A 144 25.36 34.79 4.96
C ALA A 144 26.01 35.95 4.19
N ALA A 145 25.62 36.16 2.93
CA ALA A 145 26.11 37.28 2.12
C ALA A 145 25.75 38.64 2.76
N HIS A 146 24.53 38.80 3.27
CA HIS A 146 24.13 40.02 3.98
C HIS A 146 24.92 40.26 5.27
N ALA A 147 25.21 39.20 6.03
CA ALA A 147 26.02 39.28 7.23
C ALA A 147 27.46 39.72 6.92
N VAL A 148 28.07 39.17 5.87
CA VAL A 148 29.41 39.56 5.40
C VAL A 148 29.43 41.04 4.99
N LEU A 149 28.44 41.47 4.19
CA LEU A 149 28.32 42.87 3.78
C LEU A 149 28.16 43.85 4.95
N ARG A 150 27.57 43.40 6.08
CA ARG A 150 27.47 44.22 7.30
C ARG A 150 28.73 44.24 8.15
N MET A 151 29.61 43.26 8.03
CA MET A 151 30.88 43.20 8.78
C MET A 151 32.03 43.93 8.08
N GLU A 152 31.91 44.19 6.77
CA GLU A 152 32.90 44.93 5.97
C GLU A 152 32.68 46.47 5.98
N VAL A 153 31.70 46.96 6.76
CA VAL A 153 31.42 48.40 7.01
C VAL A 153 31.79 48.74 8.44
#